data_AF-A0A8X6XUL3-F1
#
_entry.id   AF-A0A8X6XUL3-F1
#
_cell.length_a   1.000
_cell.length_b   1.000
_cell.length_c   1.000
_cell.angle_alpha   90.00
_cell.angle_beta   90.00
_cell.angle_gamma   90.00
#
_symmetry.space_group_name_H-M   'P 1'
#
loop_
_entity.id
_entity.type
_entity.pdbx_description
1 polymer ?
#
loop_
_entity_poly.entity_id
_entity_poly.type
_entity_poly.pdbx_seq_one_letter_code
_entity_poly.pdbx_strand_id
1 'polypeptide(L)'
;MHPLLENINLFDISSLTDENVKDILTEARVLPEKTSTPMCPICGNETSANRDSSRKLGWMWICKKKYQLKCSGKVNPTSNTFFENVRIHILDVFVLIVCFVIKLQISLVLDQLNMFRKRRGQQEMSWATIVDFYARLREVTEIIGSHHDKLLGGPGKTILLDETFLTKRKYNKGRKTKTMTQVVLGIYCRTRLNTLKSLDAKVQMFLEDISWVFPGYGKEGLQLRKLEVPTVESEGISDMMPKTFNKNLLNALSDDDDEVPFVDDEDGDPNWEEF
;
A
#
# COMPACT_ATOMS: atom_id res chain seq x y z
N MET A 1 6.51 -6.39 19.76
CA MET A 1 6.46 -7.36 18.65
C MET A 1 5.75 -8.54 19.23
N HIS A 2 4.55 -8.83 18.72
CA HIS A 2 3.67 -9.82 19.33
C HIS A 2 4.31 -11.22 19.21
N PRO A 3 4.32 -12.05 20.27
CA PRO A 3 4.95 -13.38 20.25
C PRO A 3 4.43 -14.29 19.13
N LEU A 4 3.14 -14.20 18.80
CA LEU A 4 2.53 -14.95 17.69
C LEU A 4 2.97 -14.51 16.28
N LEU A 5 3.63 -13.36 16.16
CA LEU A 5 4.25 -12.96 14.90
C LEU A 5 5.67 -13.51 14.77
N GLU A 6 6.33 -13.90 15.86
CA GLU A 6 7.70 -14.44 15.80
C GLU A 6 7.73 -15.71 14.95
N ASN A 7 8.55 -15.69 13.89
CA ASN A 7 8.68 -16.77 12.90
C ASN A 7 7.42 -17.11 12.11
N ILE A 8 6.44 -16.20 12.03
CA ILE A 8 5.21 -16.44 11.26
C ILE A 8 5.55 -16.82 9.81
N ASN A 9 5.10 -17.99 9.38
CA ASN A 9 5.10 -18.39 7.98
C ASN A 9 3.66 -18.44 7.44
N LEU A 10 3.51 -18.51 6.12
CA LEU A 10 2.20 -18.50 5.46
C LEU A 10 1.29 -19.68 5.89
N PHE A 11 1.87 -20.81 6.30
CA PHE A 11 1.14 -21.98 6.79
C PHE A 11 0.66 -21.80 8.22
N ASP A 12 1.44 -21.11 9.07
CA ASP A 12 1.09 -20.83 10.48
C ASP A 12 -0.12 -19.91 10.58
N ILE A 13 -0.35 -19.05 9.58
CA ILE A 13 -1.55 -18.18 9.51
C ILE A 13 -2.84 -19.01 9.58
N SER A 14 -2.83 -20.23 9.05
CA SER A 14 -4.02 -21.11 9.06
C SER A 14 -4.43 -21.58 10.46
N SER A 15 -3.52 -21.46 11.45
CA SER A 15 -3.77 -21.81 12.85
C SER A 15 -4.28 -20.63 13.69
N LEU A 16 -4.23 -19.41 13.15
CA LEU A 16 -4.66 -18.21 13.87
C LEU A 16 -6.18 -18.17 14.04
N THR A 17 -6.60 -17.76 15.23
CA THR A 17 -8.02 -17.50 15.54
C THR A 17 -8.33 -16.01 15.42
N ASP A 18 -9.63 -15.67 15.26
CA ASP A 18 -10.09 -14.28 15.25
C ASP A 18 -9.65 -13.51 16.51
N GLU A 19 -9.60 -14.17 17.68
CA GLU A 19 -9.17 -13.52 18.93
C GLU A 19 -7.66 -13.24 18.94
N ASN A 20 -6.83 -14.19 18.51
CA ASN A 20 -5.38 -13.96 18.40
C ASN A 20 -5.06 -12.80 17.44
N VAL A 21 -5.78 -12.72 16.32
CA VAL A 21 -5.60 -11.63 15.36
C VAL A 21 -6.05 -10.29 15.94
N LYS A 22 -7.16 -10.25 16.69
CA LYS A 22 -7.58 -9.02 17.38
C LYS A 22 -6.52 -8.55 18.37
N ASP A 23 -5.90 -9.46 19.12
CA ASP A 23 -4.83 -9.13 20.06
C ASP A 23 -3.61 -8.52 19.34
N ILE A 24 -3.15 -9.17 18.26
CA ILE A 24 -2.06 -8.66 17.41
C ILE A 24 -2.37 -7.25 16.88
N LEU A 25 -3.57 -7.06 16.33
CA LEU A 25 -3.99 -5.79 15.75
C LEU A 25 -4.19 -4.69 16.81
N THR A 26 -4.54 -5.07 18.04
CA THR A 26 -4.67 -4.13 19.16
C THR A 26 -3.29 -3.72 19.68
N GLU A 27 -2.34 -4.66 19.81
CA GLU A 27 -0.94 -4.34 20.16
C GLU A 27 -0.31 -3.40 19.12
N ALA A 28 -0.57 -3.65 17.83
CA ALA A 28 -0.12 -2.80 16.73
C ALA A 28 -0.92 -1.49 16.57
N ARG A 29 -1.90 -1.22 17.45
CA ARG A 29 -2.74 -0.01 17.46
C ARG A 29 -3.60 0.19 16.19
N VAL A 30 -3.80 -0.86 15.40
CA VAL A 30 -4.71 -0.85 14.26
C VAL A 30 -6.17 -0.96 14.73
N LEU A 31 -6.38 -1.67 15.83
CA LEU A 31 -7.66 -1.72 16.55
C LEU A 31 -7.54 -1.03 17.91
N PRO A 32 -8.60 -0.37 18.38
CA PRO A 32 -8.58 0.24 19.71
C PRO A 32 -8.75 -0.80 20.81
N GLU A 33 -8.10 -0.54 21.94
CA GLU A 33 -8.36 -1.28 23.16
C GLU A 33 -9.78 -1.04 23.67
N LYS A 34 -10.41 -2.09 24.19
CA LYS A 34 -11.76 -2.01 24.78
C LYS A 34 -11.83 -1.04 25.97
N THR A 35 -10.73 -0.91 26.70
CA THR A 35 -10.53 -0.04 27.87
C THR A 35 -10.31 1.43 27.48
N SER A 36 -9.89 1.71 26.25
CA SER A 36 -9.65 3.07 25.74
C SER A 36 -10.97 3.72 25.32
N THR A 37 -11.77 4.14 26.30
CA THR A 37 -13.12 4.67 26.05
C THR A 37 -13.07 6.11 25.57
N PRO A 38 -13.52 6.43 24.34
CA PRO A 38 -13.55 7.80 23.83
C PRO A 38 -14.67 8.62 24.49
N MET A 39 -14.62 9.93 24.28
CA MET A 39 -15.71 10.84 24.68
C MET A 39 -16.89 10.72 23.72
N CYS A 40 -18.10 10.88 24.26
CA CYS A 40 -19.32 10.81 23.48
C CYS A 40 -19.40 11.97 22.47
N PRO A 41 -19.67 11.72 21.17
CA PRO A 41 -19.75 12.77 20.15
C PRO A 41 -20.89 13.76 20.38
N ILE A 42 -21.98 13.32 21.06
CA ILE A 42 -23.20 14.11 21.19
C ILE A 42 -23.14 15.03 22.42
N CYS A 43 -22.64 14.53 23.55
CA CYS A 43 -22.72 15.25 24.82
C CYS A 43 -21.39 15.39 25.56
N GLY A 44 -20.29 14.93 24.98
CA GLY A 44 -18.95 15.01 25.57
C GLY A 44 -18.74 14.17 26.82
N ASN A 45 -19.72 13.38 27.30
CA ASN A 45 -19.53 12.52 28.47
C ASN A 45 -18.72 11.27 28.14
N GLU A 46 -18.14 10.65 29.17
CA GLU A 46 -17.48 9.35 29.05
C GLU A 46 -18.41 8.30 28.44
N THR A 47 -17.80 7.41 27.67
CA THR A 47 -18.44 6.19 27.19
C THR A 47 -17.97 4.97 27.97
N SER A 48 -18.71 3.88 27.88
CA SER A 48 -18.31 2.56 28.38
C SER A 48 -18.44 1.53 27.27
N ALA A 49 -17.50 0.61 27.19
CA ALA A 49 -17.60 -0.53 26.28
C ALA A 49 -18.72 -1.46 26.74
N ASN A 50 -19.71 -1.67 25.88
CA ASN A 50 -20.81 -2.59 26.07
C ASN A 50 -20.70 -3.74 25.07
N ARG A 51 -21.11 -4.95 25.47
CA ARG A 51 -21.10 -6.12 24.57
C ARG A 51 -22.16 -5.93 23.50
N ASP A 52 -21.77 -6.14 22.26
CA ASP A 52 -22.64 -6.11 21.09
C ASP A 52 -22.12 -7.14 20.08
N SER A 53 -22.65 -8.36 20.15
CA SER A 53 -22.25 -9.48 19.29
C SER A 53 -22.56 -9.26 17.81
N SER A 54 -23.42 -8.29 17.48
CA SER A 54 -23.70 -7.93 16.08
C SER A 54 -22.54 -7.19 15.42
N ARG A 55 -21.60 -6.67 16.21
CA ARG A 55 -20.45 -5.89 15.73
C ARG A 55 -19.24 -6.78 15.53
N LYS A 56 -18.35 -6.36 14.63
CA LYS A 56 -17.15 -7.11 14.26
C LYS A 56 -16.21 -7.38 15.44
N LEU A 57 -16.10 -6.44 16.37
CA LEU A 57 -15.30 -6.62 17.60
C LEU A 57 -16.10 -7.24 18.75
N GLY A 58 -17.41 -7.45 18.60
CA GLY A 58 -18.28 -7.97 19.65
C GLY A 58 -18.63 -6.96 20.74
N TRP A 59 -18.29 -5.68 20.54
CA TRP A 59 -18.56 -4.61 21.49
C TRP A 59 -18.64 -3.24 20.79
N MET A 60 -19.21 -2.27 21.50
CA MET A 60 -19.28 -0.86 21.09
C MET A 60 -19.21 0.06 22.30
N TRP A 61 -18.82 1.32 22.11
CA TRP A 61 -18.86 2.30 23.18
C TRP A 61 -20.21 3.01 23.23
N ILE A 62 -20.83 3.03 24.40
CA ILE A 62 -22.12 3.68 24.65
C ILE A 62 -21.92 4.77 25.71
N CYS A 63 -22.55 5.92 25.51
CA CYS A 63 -22.51 7.03 26.46
C CYS A 63 -23.04 6.63 27.85
N LYS A 64 -22.32 7.02 28.92
CA LYS A 64 -22.73 6.76 30.31
C LYS A 64 -23.77 7.75 30.84
N LYS A 65 -24.11 8.83 30.11
CA LYS A 65 -24.99 9.90 30.61
C LYS A 65 -26.41 9.37 30.91
N LYS A 66 -26.76 9.34 32.20
CA LYS A 66 -28.08 8.90 32.70
C LYS A 66 -29.00 10.03 33.20
N TYR A 67 -28.47 11.23 33.47
CA TYR A 67 -29.23 12.30 34.12
C TYR A 67 -29.92 13.28 33.13
N GLN A 68 -31.17 13.60 33.46
CA GLN A 68 -32.13 14.53 32.82
C GLN A 68 -32.55 14.23 31.36
N LEU A 69 -31.60 13.98 30.44
CA LEU A 69 -31.88 13.57 29.07
C LEU A 69 -30.93 12.42 28.71
N LYS A 70 -31.48 11.22 28.47
CA LYS A 70 -30.71 10.04 28.05
C LYS A 70 -29.99 10.36 26.74
N CYS A 71 -28.66 10.30 26.76
CA CYS A 71 -27.87 10.45 25.54
C CYS A 71 -27.85 9.13 24.78
N SER A 72 -28.24 9.15 23.50
CA SER A 72 -28.20 8.00 22.58
C SER A 72 -26.84 7.83 21.90
N GLY A 73 -25.83 8.57 22.35
CA GLY A 73 -24.49 8.60 21.77
C GLY A 73 -23.83 7.22 21.78
N LYS A 74 -23.38 6.81 20.60
CA LYS A 74 -22.74 5.53 20.30
C LYS A 74 -21.50 5.80 19.47
N VAL A 75 -20.40 5.11 19.79
CA VAL A 75 -19.16 5.16 19.00
C VAL A 75 -18.81 3.75 18.57
N ASN A 76 -18.65 3.57 17.26
CA ASN A 76 -18.20 2.30 16.70
C ASN A 76 -16.67 2.22 16.84
N PRO A 77 -16.13 1.14 17.42
CA PRO A 77 -14.68 1.00 17.56
C PRO A 77 -13.91 0.85 16.25
N THR A 78 -14.59 0.54 15.15
CA THR A 78 -13.94 0.53 13.83
C THR A 78 -14.02 1.89 13.11
N SER A 79 -14.57 2.93 13.72
CA SER A 79 -14.63 4.25 13.09
C SER A 79 -13.24 4.88 13.01
N ASN A 80 -12.90 5.41 11.83
CA ASN A 80 -11.58 5.95 11.50
C ASN A 80 -10.42 4.95 11.74
N THR A 81 -10.71 3.65 11.64
CA THR A 81 -9.68 2.60 11.62
C THR A 81 -9.62 1.95 10.25
N PHE A 82 -8.59 1.14 10.02
CA PHE A 82 -8.47 0.35 8.79
C PHE A 82 -9.65 -0.62 8.57
N PHE A 83 -10.41 -0.92 9.62
CA PHE A 83 -11.57 -1.79 9.59
C PHE A 83 -12.90 -1.05 9.34
N GLU A 84 -12.87 0.27 9.14
CA GLU A 84 -14.05 1.05 8.80
C GLU A 84 -14.68 0.55 7.50
N ASN A 85 -16.00 0.31 7.55
CA ASN A 85 -16.83 -0.20 6.46
C ASN A 85 -16.39 -1.54 5.84
N VAL A 86 -15.45 -2.25 6.47
CA VAL A 86 -15.01 -3.57 6.00
C VAL A 86 -16.08 -4.60 6.33
N ARG A 87 -16.51 -5.41 5.35
CA ARG A 87 -17.52 -6.46 5.54
C ARG A 87 -16.97 -7.88 5.71
N ILE A 88 -15.72 -8.11 5.34
CA ILE A 88 -15.03 -9.41 5.49
C ILE A 88 -14.53 -9.64 6.93
N HIS A 89 -14.23 -10.89 7.31
CA HIS A 89 -13.77 -11.23 8.67
C HIS A 89 -12.40 -10.63 8.99
N ILE A 90 -12.11 -10.40 10.28
CA ILE A 90 -10.85 -9.80 10.73
C ILE A 90 -9.66 -10.69 10.37
N LEU A 91 -9.77 -11.99 10.61
CA LEU A 91 -8.72 -12.94 10.21
C LEU A 91 -8.42 -12.86 8.71
N ASP A 92 -9.44 -12.73 7.85
CA ASP A 92 -9.23 -12.65 6.40
C ASP A 92 -8.51 -11.36 5.99
N VAL A 93 -8.85 -10.23 6.62
CA VAL A 93 -8.12 -8.97 6.44
C VAL A 93 -6.66 -9.13 6.82
N PHE A 94 -6.39 -9.76 7.97
CA PHE A 94 -5.03 -9.99 8.42
C PHE A 94 -4.24 -10.88 7.45
N VAL A 95 -4.85 -11.97 6.94
CA VAL A 95 -4.25 -12.80 5.90
C VAL A 95 -3.93 -11.98 4.65
N LEU A 96 -4.85 -11.12 4.20
CA LEU A 96 -4.63 -10.24 3.05
C LEU A 96 -3.47 -9.27 3.28
N ILE A 97 -3.34 -8.70 4.48
CA ILE A 97 -2.21 -7.85 4.89
C ILE A 97 -0.90 -8.64 4.77
N VAL A 98 -0.83 -9.83 5.36
CA VAL A 98 0.40 -10.65 5.31
C VAL A 98 0.75 -11.00 3.87
N CYS A 99 -0.21 -11.49 3.08
CA CYS A 99 -0.01 -11.83 1.68
C CYS A 99 0.46 -10.64 0.83
N PHE A 100 -0.05 -9.44 1.13
CA PHE A 100 0.41 -8.21 0.47
C PHE A 100 1.86 -7.89 0.80
N VAL A 101 2.26 -8.02 2.08
CA VAL A 101 3.64 -7.77 2.55
C VAL A 101 4.65 -8.73 1.90
N ILE A 102 4.28 -10.00 1.71
CA ILE A 102 5.11 -10.99 1.00
C ILE A 102 5.00 -10.91 -0.53
N LYS A 103 4.21 -9.97 -1.05
CA LYS A 103 4.03 -9.72 -2.49
C LYS A 103 3.51 -10.94 -3.26
N LEU A 104 2.56 -11.68 -2.68
CA LEU A 104 1.92 -12.77 -3.40
C LEU A 104 1.06 -12.28 -4.56
N GLN A 105 0.99 -13.08 -5.61
CA GLN A 105 0.09 -12.85 -6.73
C GLN A 105 -1.37 -13.00 -6.29
N ILE A 106 -2.25 -12.14 -6.81
CA ILE A 106 -3.67 -12.09 -6.43
C ILE A 106 -4.38 -13.43 -6.72
N SER A 107 -4.01 -14.15 -7.79
CA SER A 107 -4.47 -15.51 -8.10
C SER A 107 -4.21 -16.48 -6.97
N LEU A 108 -2.97 -16.56 -6.52
CA LEU A 108 -2.60 -17.46 -5.43
C LEU A 108 -3.29 -17.07 -4.12
N VAL A 109 -3.44 -15.77 -3.86
CA VAL A 109 -4.14 -15.27 -2.67
C VAL A 109 -5.61 -15.69 -2.68
N LEU A 110 -6.28 -15.57 -3.82
CA LEU A 110 -7.67 -15.99 -3.99
C LEU A 110 -7.83 -17.48 -3.66
N ASP A 111 -6.99 -18.31 -4.26
CA ASP A 111 -7.05 -19.77 -4.08
C ASP A 111 -6.82 -20.15 -2.61
N GLN A 112 -5.75 -19.63 -2.01
CA GLN A 112 -5.40 -19.93 -0.61
C GLN A 112 -6.47 -19.45 0.36
N LEU A 113 -6.96 -18.22 0.20
CA LEU A 113 -7.96 -17.65 1.11
C LEU A 113 -9.29 -18.40 0.99
N ASN A 114 -9.71 -18.76 -0.23
CA ASN A 114 -10.92 -19.56 -0.44
C ASN A 114 -10.80 -20.97 0.13
N MET A 115 -9.63 -21.61 0.02
CA MET A 115 -9.37 -22.88 0.70
C MET A 115 -9.53 -22.74 2.23
N PHE A 116 -8.97 -21.68 2.83
CA PHE A 116 -9.10 -21.45 4.29
C PHE A 116 -10.52 -21.10 4.72
N ARG A 117 -11.26 -20.33 3.90
CA ARG A 117 -12.67 -19.98 4.16
C ARG A 117 -13.57 -21.22 4.05
N LYS A 118 -13.35 -22.08 3.06
CA LYS A 118 -14.09 -23.34 2.89
C LYS A 118 -13.91 -24.28 4.09
N ARG A 119 -12.71 -24.41 4.63
CA ARG A 119 -12.45 -25.19 5.87
C ARG A 119 -13.20 -24.66 7.09
N ARG A 120 -13.45 -23.35 7.15
CA ARG A 120 -14.24 -22.69 8.20
C ARG A 120 -15.74 -22.65 7.90
N GLY A 121 -16.20 -23.26 6.81
CA GLY A 121 -17.61 -23.23 6.38
C GLY A 121 -18.08 -21.85 5.90
N GLN A 122 -17.15 -20.98 5.49
CA GLN A 122 -17.45 -19.63 5.00
C GLN A 122 -17.59 -19.62 3.47
N GLN A 123 -18.41 -18.70 2.96
CA GLN A 123 -18.55 -18.46 1.52
C GLN A 123 -17.21 -18.01 0.91
N GLU A 124 -16.96 -18.36 -0.33
CA GLU A 124 -15.79 -17.91 -1.08
C GLU A 124 -15.76 -16.38 -1.25
N MET A 125 -14.54 -15.84 -1.26
CA MET A 125 -14.27 -14.45 -1.55
C MET A 125 -14.19 -14.24 -3.06
N SER A 126 -14.73 -13.12 -3.53
CA SER A 126 -14.64 -12.75 -4.94
C SER A 126 -13.27 -12.15 -5.28
N TRP A 127 -12.84 -12.32 -6.52
CA TRP A 127 -11.65 -11.66 -7.07
C TRP A 127 -11.69 -10.14 -6.85
N ALA A 128 -12.84 -9.52 -7.14
CA ALA A 128 -13.04 -8.08 -6.99
C ALA A 128 -12.74 -7.60 -5.55
N THR A 129 -13.22 -8.35 -4.56
CA THR A 129 -12.96 -8.03 -3.14
C THR A 129 -11.47 -8.03 -2.80
N ILE A 130 -10.69 -8.98 -3.33
CA ILE A 130 -9.24 -9.04 -3.07
C ILE A 130 -8.52 -7.88 -3.76
N VAL A 131 -8.89 -7.59 -5.01
CA VAL A 131 -8.34 -6.45 -5.77
C VAL A 131 -8.61 -5.13 -5.05
N ASP A 132 -9.84 -4.91 -4.61
CA ASP A 132 -10.23 -3.71 -3.86
C ASP A 132 -9.43 -3.60 -2.54
N PHE A 133 -9.22 -4.73 -1.86
CA PHE A 133 -8.45 -4.74 -0.63
C PHE A 133 -6.96 -4.43 -0.88
N TYR A 134 -6.39 -4.99 -1.95
CA TYR A 134 -5.03 -4.68 -2.37
C TYR A 134 -4.88 -3.21 -2.78
N ALA A 135 -5.89 -2.61 -3.42
CA ALA A 135 -5.91 -1.18 -3.71
C ALA A 135 -5.86 -0.36 -2.41
N ARG A 136 -6.72 -0.69 -1.43
CA ARG A 136 -6.71 -0.03 -0.10
C ARG A 136 -5.36 -0.17 0.63
N LEU A 137 -4.68 -1.32 0.52
CA LEU A 137 -3.35 -1.51 1.09
C LEU A 137 -2.28 -0.69 0.36
N ARG A 138 -2.40 -0.50 -0.96
CA ARG A 138 -1.52 0.39 -1.73
C ARG A 138 -1.71 1.85 -1.35
N GLU A 139 -2.93 2.30 -1.09
CA GLU A 139 -3.19 3.67 -0.61
C GLU A 139 -2.42 3.97 0.69
N VAL A 140 -2.36 3.01 1.62
CA VAL A 140 -1.53 3.12 2.84
C VAL A 140 -0.05 3.32 2.47
N THR A 141 0.47 2.48 1.56
CA THR A 141 1.88 2.61 1.14
C THR A 141 2.18 3.93 0.44
N GLU A 142 1.22 4.47 -0.31
CA GLU A 142 1.36 5.75 -1.01
C GLU A 142 1.39 6.91 -0.02
N ILE A 143 0.47 6.93 0.95
CA ILE A 143 0.42 7.94 2.00
C ILE A 143 1.72 7.92 2.82
N ILE A 144 2.15 6.75 3.28
CA ILE A 144 3.41 6.61 4.04
C ILE A 144 4.61 7.02 3.18
N GLY A 145 4.66 6.56 1.93
CA GLY A 145 5.71 6.91 0.97
C GLY A 145 5.82 8.42 0.76
N SER A 146 4.70 9.14 0.71
CA SER A 146 4.67 10.60 0.56
C SER A 146 5.24 11.39 1.75
N HIS A 147 5.39 10.75 2.92
CA HIS A 147 5.99 11.37 4.11
C HIS A 147 7.42 10.92 4.37
N HIS A 148 7.92 10.00 3.54
CA HIS A 148 9.22 9.40 3.75
C HIS A 148 10.28 10.20 2.99
N ASP A 149 10.64 11.37 3.54
CA ASP A 149 11.68 12.26 3.03
C ASP A 149 13.07 11.70 3.36
N LYS A 150 13.49 10.63 2.68
CA LYS A 150 14.89 10.16 2.75
C LYS A 150 15.64 10.59 1.51
N LEU A 151 16.78 11.22 1.73
CA LEU A 151 17.75 11.52 0.66
C LEU A 151 18.14 10.20 -0.03
N LEU A 152 17.75 10.06 -1.29
CA LEU A 152 18.19 8.97 -2.14
C LEU A 152 19.61 9.28 -2.61
N GLY A 153 20.60 8.52 -2.11
CA GLY A 153 22.01 8.66 -2.50
C GLY A 153 22.96 9.14 -1.41
N GLY A 154 24.13 9.62 -1.83
CA GLY A 154 25.25 10.06 -0.99
C GLY A 154 26.59 9.41 -1.39
N PRO A 155 27.72 9.89 -0.84
CA PRO A 155 29.05 9.34 -1.15
C PRO A 155 29.12 7.82 -0.96
N GLY A 156 29.65 7.12 -1.97
CA GLY A 156 29.79 5.66 -1.94
C GLY A 156 28.51 4.86 -2.19
N LYS A 157 27.40 5.51 -2.57
CA LYS A 157 26.15 4.84 -2.96
C LYS A 157 25.95 4.91 -4.47
N THR A 158 25.49 3.82 -5.05
CA THR A 158 25.12 3.75 -6.48
C THR A 158 23.61 3.93 -6.61
N ILE A 159 23.19 4.94 -7.37
CA ILE A 159 21.79 5.11 -7.78
C ILE A 159 21.58 4.39 -9.10
N LEU A 160 20.46 3.69 -9.20
CA LEU A 160 19.97 3.10 -10.43
C LEU A 160 18.73 3.87 -10.87
N LEU A 161 18.74 4.23 -12.14
CA LEU A 161 17.63 4.86 -12.85
C LEU A 161 17.08 3.81 -13.80
N ASP A 162 15.79 3.55 -13.71
CA ASP A 162 15.08 2.61 -14.57
C ASP A 162 13.91 3.33 -15.23
N GLU A 163 13.80 3.23 -16.55
CA GLU A 163 12.75 3.86 -17.32
C GLU A 163 11.80 2.80 -17.85
N THR A 164 10.56 2.85 -17.39
CA THR A 164 9.50 1.96 -17.87
C THR A 164 8.51 2.75 -18.72
N PHE A 165 8.44 2.39 -20.00
CA PHE A 165 7.46 2.95 -20.93
C PHE A 165 6.12 2.23 -20.78
N LEU A 166 5.18 2.85 -20.07
CA LEU A 166 3.80 2.41 -20.02
C LEU A 166 3.08 2.88 -21.28
N THR A 167 2.77 1.93 -22.16
CA THR A 167 1.98 2.21 -23.37
C THR A 167 0.59 1.62 -23.20
N LYS A 168 -0.44 2.46 -23.26
CA LYS A 168 -1.82 1.97 -23.34
C LYS A 168 -2.15 1.70 -24.79
N ARG A 169 -2.40 0.44 -25.16
CA ARG A 169 -2.88 0.12 -26.52
C ARG A 169 -4.28 0.73 -26.72
N LYS A 170 -4.48 1.51 -27.79
CA LYS A 170 -5.82 1.92 -28.22
C LYS A 170 -6.57 0.65 -28.68
N TYR A 171 -7.64 0.27 -27.99
CA TYR A 171 -8.51 -0.88 -28.34
C TYR A 171 -7.86 -2.28 -28.43
N ASN A 172 -6.76 -2.56 -27.71
CA ASN A 172 -6.03 -3.84 -27.82
C ASN A 172 -5.60 -4.23 -29.27
N LYS A 173 -5.65 -3.30 -30.24
CA LYS A 173 -5.23 -3.49 -31.64
C LYS A 173 -4.22 -2.40 -32.05
N GLY A 174 -3.27 -2.76 -32.92
CA GLY A 174 -2.01 -2.04 -33.13
C GLY A 174 -2.12 -0.57 -33.58
N ARG A 175 -1.41 0.30 -32.85
CA ARG A 175 -0.38 1.27 -33.30
C ARG A 175 0.08 2.03 -32.04
N LYS A 176 1.39 2.13 -31.81
CA LYS A 176 1.95 2.95 -30.72
C LYS A 176 1.90 4.41 -31.15
N THR A 177 0.98 5.22 -30.64
CA THR A 177 0.99 6.68 -30.87
C THR A 177 1.87 7.35 -29.82
N LYS A 178 2.74 8.29 -30.23
CA LYS A 178 3.63 9.10 -29.34
C LYS A 178 2.89 9.72 -28.14
N THR A 179 1.60 10.04 -28.30
CA THR A 179 0.74 10.65 -27.27
C THR A 179 0.18 9.68 -26.21
N MET A 180 0.45 8.37 -26.31
CA MET A 180 -0.07 7.34 -25.38
C MET A 180 1.03 6.67 -24.53
N THR A 181 2.25 7.19 -24.57
CA THR A 181 3.37 6.68 -23.79
C THR A 181 3.51 7.50 -22.51
N GLN A 182 3.19 6.88 -21.37
CA GLN A 182 3.58 7.39 -20.07
C GLN A 182 4.95 6.81 -19.73
N VAL A 183 5.92 7.64 -19.40
CA VAL A 183 7.23 7.17 -18.92
C VAL A 183 7.20 7.19 -17.40
N VAL A 184 7.44 6.02 -16.80
CA VAL A 184 7.63 5.90 -15.36
C VAL A 184 9.12 5.79 -15.11
N LEU A 185 9.69 6.80 -14.47
CA LEU A 185 11.08 6.80 -14.03
C LEU A 185 11.15 6.25 -12.60
N GLY A 186 11.77 5.08 -12.44
CA GLY A 186 12.12 4.50 -11.16
C GLY A 186 13.52 4.93 -10.75
N ILE A 187 13.66 5.58 -9.60
CA ILE A 187 14.94 5.96 -9.01
C ILE A 187 15.14 5.16 -7.73
N TYR A 188 16.19 4.35 -7.65
CA TYR A 188 16.46 3.55 -6.45
C TYR A 188 17.95 3.48 -6.12
N CYS A 189 18.27 3.53 -4.82
CA CYS A 189 19.63 3.40 -4.34
C CYS A 189 19.97 1.93 -4.13
N ARG A 190 21.00 1.43 -4.84
CA ARG A 190 21.56 0.08 -4.66
C ARG A 190 22.42 0.03 -3.41
N THR A 191 21.82 0.23 -2.24
CA THR A 191 22.45 -0.11 -0.96
C THR A 191 22.30 -1.62 -0.76
N ARG A 192 23.38 -2.33 -0.39
CA ARG A 192 23.41 -3.81 -0.27
C ARG A 192 22.13 -4.35 0.39
N LEU A 193 21.56 -5.39 -0.20
CA LEU A 193 20.44 -6.24 0.25
C LEU A 193 20.60 -6.84 1.68
N ASN A 194 21.54 -6.37 2.49
CA ASN A 194 22.03 -7.03 3.70
C ASN A 194 21.20 -6.77 4.97
N THR A 195 20.10 -6.04 4.87
CA THR A 195 19.10 -5.93 5.95
C THR A 195 17.73 -6.28 5.41
N LEU A 196 17.58 -7.49 4.86
CA LEU A 196 16.26 -8.06 4.68
C LEU A 196 15.66 -8.25 6.07
N LYS A 197 14.76 -7.35 6.46
CA LYS A 197 13.92 -7.54 7.64
C LYS A 197 13.22 -8.90 7.49
N SER A 198 13.16 -9.65 8.60
CA SER A 198 12.37 -10.86 8.70
C SER A 198 10.88 -10.58 8.42
N LEU A 199 10.11 -11.61 8.10
CA LEU A 199 8.72 -11.44 7.67
C LEU A 199 7.86 -10.76 8.74
N ASP A 200 7.97 -11.25 9.97
CA ASP A 200 7.39 -10.68 11.18
C ASP A 200 7.69 -9.19 11.33
N ALA A 201 8.95 -8.78 11.16
CA ALA A 201 9.35 -7.38 11.23
C ALA A 201 8.74 -6.53 10.10
N LYS A 202 8.55 -7.09 8.90
CA LYS A 202 7.87 -6.40 7.79
C LYS A 202 6.37 -6.26 8.04
N VAL A 203 5.72 -7.32 8.54
CA VAL A 203 4.29 -7.30 8.87
C VAL A 203 4.04 -6.29 10.00
N GLN A 204 4.83 -6.33 11.07
CA GLN A 204 4.74 -5.39 12.19
C GLN A 204 4.89 -3.94 11.73
N MET A 205 5.93 -3.64 10.94
CA MET A 205 6.14 -2.30 10.39
C MET A 205 4.94 -1.83 9.56
N PHE A 206 4.36 -2.73 8.76
CA PHE A 206 3.22 -2.37 7.93
C PHE A 206 1.92 -2.21 8.73
N LEU A 207 1.74 -2.95 9.83
CA LEU A 207 0.63 -2.72 10.76
C LEU A 207 0.78 -1.36 11.46
N GLU A 208 2.01 -0.97 11.82
CA GLU A 208 2.29 0.36 12.36
C GLU A 208 1.92 1.42 11.32
N ASP A 209 2.40 1.31 10.08
CA ASP A 209 2.03 2.18 8.95
C ASP A 209 0.52 2.37 8.82
N ILE A 210 -0.25 1.27 8.89
CA ILE A 210 -1.71 1.30 8.89
C ILE A 210 -2.25 2.15 10.06
N SER A 211 -1.68 2.02 11.26
CA SER A 211 -2.10 2.79 12.44
C SER A 211 -1.83 4.30 12.31
N TRP A 212 -0.78 4.70 11.57
CA TRP A 212 -0.51 6.12 11.29
C TRP A 212 -1.55 6.73 10.34
N VAL A 213 -1.96 5.96 9.32
CA VAL A 213 -2.98 6.40 8.35
C VAL A 213 -4.38 6.36 8.96
N PHE A 214 -4.68 5.34 9.77
CA PHE A 214 -5.99 5.11 10.37
C PHE A 214 -5.90 4.98 11.91
N PRO A 215 -5.72 6.09 12.63
CA PRO A 215 -5.39 6.08 14.07
C PRO A 215 -6.57 5.79 15.00
N GLY A 216 -7.78 5.65 14.45
CA GLY A 216 -9.02 5.42 15.20
C GLY A 216 -9.77 6.70 15.55
N TYR A 217 -10.91 6.49 16.21
CA TYR A 217 -11.89 7.54 16.48
C TYR A 217 -11.30 8.79 17.15
N GLY A 218 -11.65 9.96 16.61
CA GLY A 218 -11.30 11.27 17.19
C GLY A 218 -9.84 11.69 16.97
N LYS A 219 -9.07 10.96 16.15
CA LYS A 219 -7.68 11.29 15.81
C LYS A 219 -7.56 11.56 14.32
N GLU A 220 -6.73 12.53 13.96
CA GLU A 220 -6.42 12.81 12.55
C GLU A 220 -5.33 11.85 12.07
N GLY A 221 -5.63 11.10 11.02
CA GLY A 221 -4.70 10.17 10.39
C GLY A 221 -3.84 10.86 9.34
N LEU A 222 -2.71 10.24 9.00
CA LEU A 222 -1.82 10.73 7.96
C LEU A 222 -2.57 10.84 6.62
N GLN A 223 -2.41 11.97 5.92
CA GLN A 223 -3.07 12.24 4.63
C GLN A 223 -2.02 12.45 3.56
N LEU A 224 -2.27 11.97 2.33
CA LEU A 224 -1.34 12.11 1.21
C LEU A 224 -0.80 13.54 1.09
N ARG A 225 0.53 13.70 1.13
CA ARG A 225 1.13 15.03 0.93
C ARG A 225 0.90 15.46 -0.51
N LYS A 226 0.27 16.63 -0.66
CA LYS A 226 0.25 17.32 -1.96
C LYS A 226 1.65 17.84 -2.22
N LEU A 227 2.38 17.20 -3.12
CA LEU A 227 3.62 17.74 -3.62
C LEU A 227 3.28 18.99 -4.44
N GLU A 228 3.88 20.12 -4.08
CA GLU A 228 3.85 21.29 -4.93
C GLU A 228 4.57 20.91 -6.22
N VAL A 229 3.84 20.95 -7.34
CA VAL A 229 4.45 20.75 -8.66
C VAL A 229 5.42 21.92 -8.84
N PRO A 230 6.72 21.68 -9.05
CA PRO A 230 7.63 22.76 -9.37
C PRO A 230 7.09 23.47 -10.61
N THR A 231 6.69 24.72 -10.45
CA THR A 231 6.32 25.58 -11.57
C THR A 231 7.55 25.74 -12.47
N VAL A 232 7.38 25.98 -13.76
CA VAL A 232 8.51 26.16 -14.72
C VAL A 232 9.49 27.26 -14.30
N GLU A 233 9.08 28.13 -13.36
CA GLU A 233 9.90 29.17 -12.72
C GLU A 233 10.76 28.69 -11.54
N SER A 234 10.60 27.45 -11.07
CA SER A 234 11.55 26.84 -10.14
C SER A 234 12.86 26.66 -10.90
N GLU A 235 13.92 27.34 -10.44
CA GLU A 235 15.30 27.31 -10.91
C GLU A 235 15.54 26.19 -11.94
N GLY A 236 15.80 26.58 -13.19
CA GLY A 236 15.93 25.63 -14.29
C GLY A 236 16.88 24.52 -13.88
N ILE A 237 16.64 23.27 -14.30
CA ILE A 237 17.44 22.09 -13.92
C ILE A 237 18.96 22.37 -13.99
N SER A 238 19.38 23.25 -14.89
CA SER A 238 20.73 23.80 -15.03
C SER A 238 21.34 24.42 -13.78
N ASP A 239 20.55 25.10 -12.94
CA ASP A 239 20.98 25.78 -11.71
C ASP A 239 21.20 24.80 -10.55
N MET A 240 20.51 23.64 -10.59
CA MET A 240 20.67 22.54 -9.62
C MET A 240 21.80 21.58 -9.99
N MET A 241 22.31 21.63 -11.22
CA MET A 241 23.45 20.83 -11.65
C MET A 241 24.77 21.46 -11.17
N PRO A 242 25.76 20.64 -10.77
CA PRO A 242 27.08 21.17 -10.43
C PRO A 242 27.63 22.00 -11.60
N LYS A 243 28.04 23.25 -11.33
CA LYS A 243 28.57 24.20 -12.34
C LYS A 243 29.82 23.71 -13.10
N THR A 244 30.32 22.54 -12.74
CA THR A 244 31.46 21.84 -13.37
C THR A 244 31.01 20.61 -14.16
N PHE A 245 29.88 20.68 -14.86
CA PHE A 245 29.59 19.69 -15.90
C PHE A 245 30.38 20.04 -17.16
N ASN A 246 31.43 19.26 -17.42
CA ASN A 246 32.32 19.45 -18.56
C ASN A 246 31.54 19.22 -19.87
N LYS A 247 31.22 20.30 -20.60
CA LYS A 247 30.51 20.24 -21.88
C LYS A 247 31.14 19.28 -22.90
N ASN A 248 32.45 19.02 -22.78
CA ASN A 248 33.16 18.10 -23.66
C ASN A 248 32.73 16.64 -23.48
N LEU A 249 32.11 16.27 -22.35
CA LEU A 249 31.61 14.91 -22.12
C LEU A 249 30.24 14.65 -22.78
N LEU A 250 29.42 15.69 -22.96
CA LEU A 250 28.12 15.57 -23.61
C LEU A 250 28.26 15.41 -25.13
N ASN A 251 29.21 16.13 -25.73
CA ASN A 251 29.53 16.01 -27.16
C ASN A 251 30.22 14.66 -27.52
N ALA A 252 30.67 13.90 -26.52
CA ALA A 252 31.22 12.56 -26.73
C ALA A 252 30.16 11.45 -26.57
N LEU A 253 28.93 11.81 -26.15
CA LEU A 253 27.79 10.91 -25.98
C LEU A 253 26.61 11.26 -26.90
N SER A 254 26.66 12.41 -27.60
CA SER A 254 25.85 12.61 -28.80
C SER A 254 26.49 11.79 -29.91
N ASP A 255 26.03 10.54 -30.05
CA ASP A 255 26.04 9.92 -31.36
C ASP A 255 25.19 10.83 -32.25
N ASP A 256 25.86 11.75 -32.94
CA ASP A 256 25.28 12.41 -34.09
C ASP A 256 24.96 11.29 -35.07
N ASP A 257 23.69 10.87 -35.07
CA ASP A 257 23.06 10.11 -36.14
C ASP A 257 23.21 10.95 -37.41
N ASP A 258 24.38 10.89 -38.04
CA ASP A 258 24.53 11.17 -39.46
C ASP A 258 23.43 10.36 -40.16
N GLU A 259 22.51 11.08 -40.79
CA GLU A 259 21.34 10.57 -41.50
C GLU A 259 21.75 9.35 -42.35
N VAL A 260 21.55 8.15 -41.82
CA VAL A 260 21.68 6.93 -42.61
C VAL A 260 20.57 7.01 -43.64
N PRO A 261 20.88 7.12 -44.95
CA PRO A 261 19.84 7.17 -45.96
C PRO A 261 19.02 5.89 -45.85
N PHE A 262 17.71 6.05 -45.76
CA PHE A 262 16.77 4.94 -45.81
C PHE A 262 16.95 4.26 -47.17
N VAL A 263 17.65 3.12 -47.19
CA VAL A 263 17.69 2.25 -48.35
C VAL A 263 16.41 1.42 -48.28
N ASP A 264 15.47 1.68 -49.19
CA ASP A 264 14.36 0.77 -49.41
C ASP A 264 14.96 -0.54 -49.94
N ASP A 265 14.97 -1.58 -49.10
CA ASP A 265 15.27 -2.94 -49.53
C ASP A 265 14.18 -3.37 -50.54
N GLU A 266 14.48 -3.30 -51.84
CA GLU A 266 13.56 -3.74 -52.91
C GLU A 266 13.35 -5.27 -52.93
N ASP A 267 14.18 -6.02 -52.20
CA ASP A 267 14.05 -7.47 -52.09
C ASP A 267 13.43 -7.84 -50.74
N GLY A 268 12.13 -8.12 -50.77
CA GLY A 268 11.38 -8.62 -49.63
C GLY A 268 12.04 -9.85 -49.00
N ASP A 269 12.19 -9.80 -47.68
CA ASP A 269 12.68 -10.90 -46.83
C ASP A 269 11.93 -12.22 -47.13
N PRO A 270 12.56 -13.23 -47.76
CA PRO A 270 11.84 -14.41 -48.26
C PRO A 270 11.43 -15.42 -47.18
N ASN A 271 11.67 -15.17 -45.89
CA ASN A 271 11.68 -16.26 -44.91
C ASN A 271 10.75 -16.10 -43.71
N TRP A 272 9.52 -15.62 -43.96
CA TRP A 272 8.41 -15.78 -43.02
C TRP A 272 7.51 -16.94 -43.48
N GLU A 273 7.92 -18.17 -43.15
CA GLU A 273 6.96 -19.28 -43.09
C GLU A 273 6.14 -19.14 -41.80
N GLU A 274 4.84 -18.95 -41.95
CA GLU A 274 3.86 -18.93 -40.87
C GLU A 274 3.83 -20.30 -40.16
N PHE A 275 4.16 -20.32 -38.87
CA PHE A 275 3.84 -21.39 -37.93
C PHE A 275 3.13 -20.81 -36.71
#